data_AF-A0A453SFS7-F1
#
_entry.id   AF-A0A453SFS7-F1
#
_cell.length_a   1.000
_cell.length_b   1.000
_cell.length_c   1.000
_cell.angle_alpha   90.00
_cell.angle_beta   90.00
_cell.angle_gamma   90.00
#
_symmetry.space_group_name_H-M   'P 1'
#
loop_
_entity.id
_entity.type
_entity.pdbx_description
1 polymer ?
#
loop_
_entity_poly.entity_id
_entity_poly.type
_entity_poly.pdbx_seq_one_letter_code
_entity_poly.pdbx_strand_id
1 'polypeptide(L)'
;MGAACDDAVQQLARLLDQVEEPLKKTFQNVHQGYPTETLVRFLKAREWHVTNAHKMLVDCLNWRIQNEIDSILEKPIIPVDLYRSIRESQLVGLSGYSKEGVPVFAFGVGQSTYDKASVHYYVQSHIQINEYRDRIILPMATKKFRRPITTCIKVLDMTGLKLSALSLLKILTAISAVDELNYPEKAETYYIVNAPYIFSACWKVSCLRFSLYQ
;
A
#
# COMPACT_ATOMS: atom_id res chain seq x y z
N MET A 1 -6.98 -12.83 -24.92
CA MET A 1 -6.54 -11.97 -23.80
C MET A 1 -5.38 -12.59 -23.00
N GLY A 2 -5.38 -13.90 -22.71
CA GLY A 2 -4.29 -14.56 -21.96
C GLY A 2 -2.90 -14.46 -22.59
N ALA A 3 -2.73 -14.82 -23.87
CA ALA A 3 -1.42 -14.84 -24.52
C ALA A 3 -0.68 -13.48 -24.56
N ALA A 4 -1.40 -12.37 -24.73
CA ALA A 4 -0.81 -11.02 -24.71
C ALA A 4 -0.39 -10.59 -23.30
N CYS A 5 -1.11 -11.04 -22.27
CA CYS A 5 -0.74 -10.80 -20.88
C CYS A 5 0.51 -11.59 -20.50
N ASP A 6 0.60 -12.85 -20.93
CA ASP A 6 1.76 -13.70 -20.68
C ASP A 6 3.04 -13.15 -21.35
N ASP A 7 2.91 -12.65 -22.59
CA ASP A 7 4.01 -11.98 -23.30
C ASP A 7 4.47 -10.71 -22.57
N ALA A 8 3.55 -9.86 -22.10
CA ALA A 8 3.88 -8.66 -21.34
C ALA A 8 4.64 -8.97 -20.04
N VAL A 9 4.25 -10.04 -19.33
CA VAL A 9 4.96 -10.52 -18.13
C VAL A 9 6.37 -10.98 -18.48
N GLN A 10 6.55 -11.75 -19.54
CA GLN A 10 7.87 -12.21 -19.99
C GLN A 10 8.78 -11.05 -20.41
N GLN A 11 8.24 -10.08 -21.15
CA GLN A 11 8.98 -8.89 -21.55
C GLN A 11 9.43 -8.08 -20.33
N LEU A 12 8.53 -7.84 -19.37
CA LEU A 12 8.88 -7.12 -18.14
C LEU A 12 9.92 -7.88 -17.30
N ALA A 13 9.82 -9.20 -17.21
CA ALA A 13 10.81 -10.03 -16.52
C ALA A 13 12.20 -9.88 -17.13
N ARG A 14 12.31 -9.94 -18.47
CA ARG A 14 13.59 -9.76 -19.18
C ARG A 14 14.21 -8.38 -18.94
N LEU A 15 13.40 -7.33 -18.82
CA LEU A 15 13.89 -5.99 -18.48
C LEU A 15 14.45 -5.95 -17.06
N LEU A 16 13.81 -6.64 -16.10
CA LEU A 16 14.33 -6.73 -14.74
C LEU A 16 15.60 -7.57 -14.61
N ASP A 17 15.83 -8.56 -15.48
CA ASP A 17 17.10 -9.29 -15.47
C ASP A 17 18.30 -8.39 -15.79
N GLN A 18 18.06 -7.28 -16.51
CA GLN A 18 19.06 -6.32 -16.94
C GLN A 18 19.32 -5.19 -15.93
N VAL A 19 18.55 -5.09 -14.84
CA VAL A 19 18.77 -4.06 -13.82
C VAL A 19 20.00 -4.37 -12.96
N GLU A 20 20.54 -3.35 -12.30
CA GLU A 20 21.71 -3.49 -11.43
C GLU A 20 21.42 -4.35 -10.19
N GLU A 21 22.45 -5.01 -9.64
CA GLU A 21 22.34 -5.92 -8.50
C GLU A 21 21.66 -5.32 -7.24
N PRO A 22 21.86 -4.03 -6.87
CA PRO A 22 21.12 -3.44 -5.75
C PRO A 22 19.59 -3.49 -5.94
N LEU A 23 19.13 -3.26 -7.17
CA LEU A 23 17.70 -3.30 -7.52
C LEU A 23 17.16 -4.72 -7.50
N LYS A 24 17.92 -5.70 -7.98
CA LYS A 24 17.55 -7.13 -7.87
C LYS A 24 17.41 -7.57 -6.41
N LYS A 25 18.33 -7.14 -5.54
CA LYS A 25 18.28 -7.47 -4.11
C LYS A 25 17.03 -6.90 -3.44
N THR A 26 16.72 -5.63 -3.64
CA THR A 26 15.50 -5.04 -3.04
C THR A 26 14.22 -5.59 -3.69
N PHE A 27 14.26 -6.00 -4.96
CA PHE A 27 13.12 -6.66 -5.62
C PHE A 27 12.72 -7.96 -4.93
N GLN A 28 13.66 -8.73 -4.38
CA GLN A 28 13.37 -9.91 -3.55
C GLN A 28 12.45 -9.58 -2.36
N ASN A 29 12.66 -8.41 -1.75
CA ASN A 29 11.80 -7.92 -0.66
C ASN A 29 10.40 -7.52 -1.15
N VAL A 30 10.25 -7.07 -2.39
CA VAL A 30 8.94 -6.72 -2.97
C VAL A 30 8.13 -7.96 -3.32
N HIS A 31 8.77 -8.98 -3.91
CA HIS A 31 8.05 -10.13 -4.46
C HIS A 31 7.88 -11.30 -3.48
N GLN A 32 8.72 -11.44 -2.45
CA GLN A 32 8.58 -12.45 -1.39
C GLN A 32 8.36 -13.89 -1.91
N GLY A 33 9.10 -14.27 -2.95
CA GLY A 33 8.95 -15.58 -3.62
C GLY A 33 7.91 -15.66 -4.75
N TYR A 34 7.16 -14.58 -5.00
CA TYR A 34 6.11 -14.48 -6.03
C TYR A 34 6.43 -13.38 -7.07
N PRO A 35 7.51 -13.54 -7.87
CA PRO A 35 7.95 -12.53 -8.84
C PRO A 35 6.87 -12.28 -9.90
N THR A 36 6.30 -13.34 -10.49
CA THR A 36 5.26 -13.24 -11.53
C THR A 36 4.06 -12.43 -11.08
N GLU A 37 3.49 -12.73 -9.92
CA GLU A 37 2.36 -12.01 -9.35
C GLU A 37 2.70 -10.54 -9.08
N THR A 38 3.95 -10.27 -8.69
CA THR A 38 4.44 -8.91 -8.52
C THR A 38 4.54 -8.17 -9.85
N LEU A 39 5.08 -8.78 -10.91
CA LEU A 39 5.11 -8.18 -12.25
C LEU A 39 3.70 -7.86 -12.75
N VAL A 40 2.76 -8.79 -12.57
CA VAL A 40 1.36 -8.60 -12.93
C VAL A 40 0.74 -7.40 -12.22
N ARG A 41 1.05 -7.15 -10.93
CA ARG A 41 0.55 -5.97 -10.21
C ARG A 41 1.03 -4.66 -10.85
N PHE A 42 2.33 -4.57 -11.18
CA PHE A 42 2.87 -3.38 -11.83
C PHE A 42 2.35 -3.20 -13.26
N LEU A 43 2.14 -4.30 -14.00
CA LEU A 43 1.51 -4.26 -15.33
C LEU A 43 0.07 -3.78 -15.24
N LYS A 44 -0.75 -4.35 -14.35
CA LYS A 44 -2.14 -3.92 -14.15
C LYS A 44 -2.24 -2.44 -13.79
N ALA A 45 -1.40 -1.99 -12.86
CA ALA A 45 -1.31 -0.58 -12.48
C ALA A 45 -0.83 0.35 -13.59
N ARG A 46 -0.46 -0.16 -14.77
CA ARG A 46 -0.08 0.65 -15.94
C ARG A 46 -0.76 0.13 -17.21
N GLU A 47 -1.96 -0.45 -17.07
CA GLU A 47 -2.80 -0.92 -18.19
C GLU A 47 -2.05 -1.86 -19.14
N TRP A 48 -1.18 -2.70 -18.58
CA TRP A 48 -0.32 -3.64 -19.30
C TRP A 48 0.71 -3.00 -20.25
N HIS A 49 0.97 -1.69 -20.13
CA HIS A 49 2.03 -1.01 -20.86
C HIS A 49 3.40 -1.31 -20.25
N VAL A 50 4.12 -2.27 -20.84
CA VAL A 50 5.38 -2.85 -20.33
C VAL A 50 6.41 -1.77 -19.95
N THR A 51 6.67 -0.79 -20.83
CA THR A 51 7.66 0.27 -20.56
C THR A 51 7.28 1.13 -19.36
N ASN A 52 5.99 1.38 -19.15
CA ASN A 52 5.51 2.21 -18.05
C ASN A 52 5.53 1.43 -16.73
N ALA A 53 5.18 0.14 -16.79
CA ALA A 53 5.28 -0.78 -15.65
C ALA A 53 6.73 -0.97 -15.22
N HIS A 54 7.66 -1.15 -16.17
CA HIS A 54 9.09 -1.22 -15.90
C HIS A 54 9.62 0.03 -15.22
N LYS A 55 9.29 1.21 -15.78
CA LYS A 55 9.66 2.50 -15.17
C LYS A 55 9.12 2.61 -13.74
N MET A 56 7.83 2.33 -13.52
CA MET A 56 7.21 2.38 -12.20
C MET A 56 7.91 1.43 -11.20
N LEU A 57 8.22 0.21 -11.63
CA LEU A 57 8.89 -0.77 -10.80
C LEU A 57 10.31 -0.32 -10.44
N VAL A 58 11.11 0.12 -11.43
CA VAL A 58 12.46 0.64 -11.18
C VAL A 58 12.44 1.87 -10.27
N ASP A 59 11.49 2.79 -10.46
CA ASP A 59 11.32 3.96 -9.60
C ASP A 59 10.98 3.55 -8.16
N CYS A 60 10.11 2.54 -7.97
CA CYS A 60 9.81 1.95 -6.65
C CYS A 60 11.05 1.31 -6.02
N LEU A 61 11.83 0.51 -6.75
CA LEU A 61 13.04 -0.13 -6.23
C LEU A 61 14.10 0.91 -5.83
N ASN A 62 14.28 1.97 -6.61
CA ASN A 62 15.15 3.09 -6.25
C ASN A 62 14.65 3.82 -5.01
N TRP A 63 13.35 4.08 -4.90
CA TRP A 63 12.75 4.68 -3.70
C TRP A 63 13.02 3.82 -2.46
N ARG A 64 12.91 2.48 -2.58
CA ARG A 64 13.20 1.55 -1.48
C ARG A 64 14.64 1.67 -0.99
N ILE A 65 15.60 1.75 -1.92
CA ILE A 65 17.02 1.91 -1.58
C ILE A 65 17.26 3.27 -0.92
N GLN A 66 16.82 4.35 -1.55
CA GLN A 66 17.05 5.73 -1.08
C GLN A 66 16.46 6.02 0.30
N ASN A 67 15.32 5.40 0.61
CA ASN A 67 14.61 5.59 1.88
C ASN A 67 14.84 4.43 2.85
N GLU A 68 15.75 3.50 2.51
CA GLU A 68 16.14 2.35 3.32
C GLU A 68 14.91 1.54 3.83
N ILE A 69 13.96 1.32 2.92
CA ILE A 69 12.65 0.70 3.21
C ILE A 69 12.82 -0.76 3.64
N ASP A 70 13.82 -1.45 3.11
CA ASP A 70 14.07 -2.85 3.44
C ASP A 70 14.42 -3.08 4.92
N SER A 71 14.90 -2.04 5.63
CA SER A 71 15.16 -2.07 7.07
C SER A 71 14.15 -1.27 7.89
N ILE A 72 13.05 -0.78 7.30
CA ILE A 72 12.11 0.12 7.98
C ILE A 72 11.42 -0.52 9.19
N LEU A 73 11.24 -1.85 9.19
CA LEU A 73 10.65 -2.58 10.30
C LEU A 73 11.58 -2.69 11.51
N GLU A 74 12.89 -2.49 11.31
CA GLU A 74 13.92 -2.49 12.36
C GLU A 74 14.17 -1.07 12.91
N LYS A 75 13.57 -0.05 12.29
CA LYS A 75 13.75 1.37 12.63
C LYS A 75 12.54 1.91 13.38
N PRO A 76 12.53 1.90 14.72
CA PRO A 76 11.43 2.47 15.47
C PRO A 76 11.32 3.98 15.22
N ILE A 77 10.10 4.52 15.28
CA ILE A 77 9.91 5.97 15.38
C ILE A 77 10.31 6.39 16.80
N ILE A 78 11.24 7.34 16.89
CA ILE A 78 11.80 7.84 18.15
C ILE A 78 11.39 9.31 18.32
N PRO A 79 11.02 9.77 19.54
CA PRO A 79 10.92 9.02 20.79
C PRO A 79 9.73 8.06 20.85
N VAL A 80 9.77 7.08 21.77
CA VAL A 80 8.70 6.07 21.94
C VAL A 80 7.33 6.71 22.20
N ASP A 81 7.29 7.83 22.92
CA ASP A 81 6.03 8.54 23.20
C ASP A 81 5.43 9.18 21.93
N LEU A 82 6.27 9.60 20.97
CA LEU A 82 5.83 10.06 19.66
C LEU A 82 5.23 8.91 18.86
N TYR A 83 5.90 7.75 18.83
CA TYR A 83 5.37 6.55 18.20
C TYR A 83 4.00 6.17 18.79
N ARG A 84 3.88 6.14 20.13
CA ARG A 84 2.62 5.84 20.81
C ARG A 84 1.52 6.82 20.40
N SER A 85 1.83 8.12 20.43
CA SER A 85 0.89 9.18 20.04
C SER A 85 0.39 9.00 18.60
N ILE A 86 1.27 8.63 17.66
CA ILE A 86 0.90 8.35 16.27
C ILE A 86 0.02 7.12 16.17
N ARG A 87 0.33 6.03 16.88
CA ARG A 87 -0.45 4.79 16.84
C ARG A 87 -1.82 4.91 17.49
N GLU A 88 -1.95 5.77 18.51
CA GLU A 88 -3.23 6.09 19.15
C GLU A 88 -4.10 7.02 18.29
N SER A 89 -3.48 7.82 17.41
CA SER A 89 -4.19 8.81 16.61
C SER A 89 -4.47 8.35 15.16
N GLN A 90 -3.60 7.55 14.57
CA GLN A 90 -3.80 6.87 13.28
C GLN A 90 -4.40 5.48 13.54
N LEU A 91 -5.73 5.40 13.59
CA LEU A 91 -6.44 4.17 13.96
C LEU A 91 -6.43 3.19 12.79
N VAL A 92 -5.51 2.23 12.84
CA VAL A 92 -5.37 1.16 11.85
C VAL A 92 -4.92 -0.13 12.50
N GLY A 93 -5.52 -1.26 12.07
CA GLY A 93 -5.13 -2.57 12.57
C GLY A 93 -5.63 -3.72 11.72
N LEU A 94 -4.92 -4.86 11.81
CA LEU A 94 -5.39 -6.13 11.29
C LEU A 94 -6.56 -6.62 12.16
N SER A 95 -7.75 -6.65 11.60
CA SER A 95 -8.99 -7.03 12.31
C SER A 95 -9.39 -8.49 12.08
N GLY A 96 -8.73 -9.19 11.16
CA GLY A 96 -9.00 -10.60 10.89
C GLY A 96 -8.66 -11.02 9.47
N TYR A 97 -9.34 -12.07 8.99
CA TYR A 97 -9.19 -12.62 7.66
C TYR A 97 -10.58 -12.89 7.05
N SER A 98 -10.71 -12.75 5.73
CA SER A 98 -11.90 -13.18 4.99
C SER A 98 -12.06 -14.71 5.05
N LYS A 99 -13.18 -15.23 4.54
CA LYS A 99 -13.41 -16.69 4.44
C LYS A 99 -12.35 -17.37 3.56
N GLU A 100 -11.84 -16.65 2.57
CA GLU A 100 -10.82 -17.09 1.64
C GLU A 100 -9.40 -16.89 2.19
N GLY A 101 -9.26 -16.29 3.38
CA GLY A 101 -7.98 -16.07 4.05
C GLY A 101 -7.28 -14.74 3.73
N VAL A 102 -7.95 -13.82 3.05
CA VAL A 102 -7.39 -12.50 2.72
C VAL A 102 -7.39 -11.63 3.98
N PRO A 103 -6.25 -11.05 4.40
CA PRO A 103 -6.20 -10.24 5.62
C PRO A 103 -7.06 -8.97 5.49
N VAL A 104 -7.77 -8.64 6.57
CA VAL A 104 -8.67 -7.49 6.66
C VAL A 104 -8.06 -6.43 7.57
N PHE A 105 -7.74 -5.28 7.01
CA PHE A 105 -7.28 -4.11 7.75
C PHE A 105 -8.43 -3.13 7.95
N ALA A 106 -8.73 -2.78 9.19
CA ALA A 106 -9.73 -1.77 9.52
C ALA A 106 -9.04 -0.43 9.82
N PHE A 107 -9.64 0.64 9.32
CA PHE A 107 -9.17 2.02 9.46
C PHE A 107 -10.30 2.85 10.06
N GLY A 108 -10.07 3.41 11.25
CA GLY A 108 -10.99 4.35 11.88
C GLY A 108 -10.81 5.74 11.30
N VAL A 109 -11.16 5.96 10.03
CA VAL A 109 -10.89 7.19 9.28
C VAL A 109 -11.52 8.41 9.96
N GLY A 110 -12.78 8.31 10.37
CA GLY A 110 -13.49 9.43 10.98
C GLY A 110 -13.03 9.77 12.41
N GLN A 111 -12.46 8.79 13.12
CA GLN A 111 -11.96 8.96 14.49
C GLN A 111 -10.46 9.25 14.54
N SER A 112 -9.72 9.02 13.45
CA SER A 112 -8.28 9.25 13.41
C SER A 112 -7.98 10.75 13.46
N THR A 113 -7.05 11.13 14.32
CA THR A 113 -6.54 12.50 14.39
C THR A 113 -5.09 12.51 13.92
N TYR A 114 -4.75 13.49 13.09
CA TYR A 114 -3.43 13.59 12.48
C TYR A 114 -2.68 14.84 12.96
N ASP A 115 -2.86 15.17 14.23
CA ASP A 115 -2.38 16.39 14.89
C ASP A 115 -1.15 16.15 15.79
N LYS A 116 -0.79 14.88 16.05
CA LYS A 116 0.28 14.52 17.00
C LYS A 116 1.70 14.56 16.45
N ALA A 117 1.88 14.61 15.13
CA ALA A 117 3.18 14.53 14.49
C ALA A 117 3.18 15.21 13.13
N SER A 118 4.38 15.39 12.55
CA SER A 118 4.50 15.83 11.17
C SER A 118 4.01 14.76 10.19
N VAL A 119 3.66 15.18 8.97
CA VAL A 119 3.23 14.30 7.87
C VAL A 119 4.23 13.15 7.68
N HIS A 120 5.53 13.43 7.79
CA HIS A 120 6.60 12.46 7.60
C HIS A 120 6.45 11.24 8.51
N TYR A 121 6.16 11.43 9.80
CA TYR A 121 6.05 10.31 10.73
C TYR A 121 4.78 9.47 10.53
N TYR A 122 3.67 10.08 10.11
CA TYR A 122 2.47 9.32 9.73
C TYR A 122 2.69 8.50 8.47
N VAL A 123 3.39 9.07 7.48
CA VAL A 123 3.79 8.34 6.27
C VAL A 123 4.74 7.20 6.61
N GLN A 124 5.73 7.42 7.47
CA GLN A 124 6.63 6.36 7.95
C GLN A 124 5.86 5.24 8.68
N SER A 125 4.96 5.59 9.59
CA SER A 125 4.07 4.64 10.28
C SER A 125 3.25 3.80 9.29
N HIS A 126 2.68 4.45 8.27
CA HIS A 126 1.94 3.77 7.21
C HIS A 126 2.80 2.82 6.38
N ILE A 127 4.01 3.23 6.00
CA ILE A 127 4.98 2.38 5.30
C ILE A 127 5.33 1.16 6.15
N GLN A 128 5.58 1.33 7.46
CA GLN A 128 5.85 0.22 8.36
C GLN A 128 4.68 -0.77 8.42
N ILE A 129 3.44 -0.29 8.42
CA ILE A 129 2.25 -1.16 8.37
C ILE A 129 2.18 -1.91 7.04
N ASN A 130 2.45 -1.25 5.91
CA ASN A 130 2.47 -1.89 4.60
C ASN A 130 3.58 -2.96 4.48
N GLU A 131 4.80 -2.66 4.95
CA GLU A 131 5.90 -3.63 4.94
C GLU A 131 5.62 -4.80 5.88
N TYR A 132 5.02 -4.56 7.06
CA TYR A 132 4.61 -5.63 7.96
C TYR A 132 3.52 -6.51 7.34
N ARG A 133 2.53 -5.90 6.67
CA ARG A 133 1.53 -6.63 5.88
C ARG A 133 2.24 -7.52 4.85
N ASP A 134 3.12 -6.94 4.04
CA ASP A 134 3.68 -7.61 2.88
C ASP A 134 4.72 -8.68 3.20
N ARG A 135 5.52 -8.48 4.26
CA ARG A 135 6.63 -9.37 4.62
C ARG A 135 6.27 -10.39 5.70
N ILE A 136 5.24 -10.11 6.51
CA ILE A 136 4.85 -10.98 7.63
C ILE A 136 3.45 -11.55 7.41
N ILE A 137 2.43 -10.70 7.27
CA ILE A 137 1.03 -11.15 7.23
C ILE A 137 0.70 -11.93 5.96
N LEU A 138 1.08 -11.43 4.78
CA LEU A 138 0.78 -12.08 3.50
C LEU A 138 1.49 -13.44 3.33
N PRO A 139 2.78 -13.59 3.66
CA PRO A 139 3.44 -14.90 3.63
C PRO A 139 2.83 -15.89 4.64
N MET A 140 2.47 -15.43 5.85
CA MET A 140 1.78 -16.27 6.83
C MET A 140 0.42 -16.74 6.31
N ALA A 141 -0.37 -15.85 5.71
CA ALA A 141 -1.66 -16.19 5.11
C ALA A 141 -1.48 -17.17 3.94
N THR A 142 -0.53 -16.89 3.04
CA THR A 142 -0.20 -17.75 1.90
C THR A 142 0.16 -19.17 2.34
N LYS A 143 1.02 -19.31 3.37
CA LYS A 143 1.39 -20.62 3.93
C LYS A 143 0.19 -21.33 4.56
N LYS A 144 -0.64 -20.60 5.32
CA LYS A 144 -1.81 -21.16 6.01
C LYS A 144 -2.87 -21.67 5.03
N PHE A 145 -3.15 -20.92 3.98
CA PHE A 145 -4.20 -21.22 3.00
C PHE A 145 -3.69 -21.95 1.74
N ARG A 146 -2.37 -22.23 1.66
CA ARG A 146 -1.71 -22.99 0.58
C ARG A 146 -2.00 -22.45 -0.83
N ARG A 147 -2.14 -21.13 -0.94
CA ARG A 147 -2.35 -20.41 -2.20
C ARG A 147 -1.70 -19.03 -2.09
N PRO A 148 -1.26 -18.43 -3.20
CA PRO A 148 -0.76 -17.05 -3.18
C PRO A 148 -1.84 -16.09 -2.64
N ILE A 149 -1.55 -15.43 -1.52
CA ILE A 149 -2.34 -14.32 -0.96
C ILE A 149 -1.44 -13.09 -0.99
N THR A 150 -1.66 -12.23 -1.96
CA THR A 150 -0.79 -11.08 -2.26
C THR A 150 -1.48 -9.72 -2.03
N THR A 151 -2.76 -9.74 -1.65
CA THR A 151 -3.65 -8.59 -1.48
C THR A 151 -4.25 -8.55 -0.07
N CYS A 152 -4.91 -7.45 0.27
CA CYS A 152 -5.68 -7.29 1.49
C CYS A 152 -7.04 -6.64 1.22
N ILE A 153 -7.96 -6.80 2.16
CA ILE A 153 -9.21 -6.05 2.22
C ILE A 153 -9.01 -4.86 3.15
N LYS A 154 -9.48 -3.68 2.76
CA LYS A 154 -9.44 -2.47 3.58
C LYS A 154 -10.87 -2.07 3.96
N VAL A 155 -11.17 -1.99 5.25
CA VAL A 155 -12.44 -1.50 5.78
C VAL A 155 -12.21 -0.09 6.33
N LEU A 156 -12.85 0.90 5.74
CA LEU A 156 -12.74 2.31 6.11
C LEU A 156 -13.99 2.72 6.88
N ASP A 157 -13.87 2.86 8.20
CA ASP A 157 -14.94 3.32 9.08
C ASP A 157 -14.94 4.86 9.14
N MET A 158 -16.01 5.45 8.62
CA MET A 158 -16.19 6.90 8.54
C MET A 158 -16.92 7.48 9.75
N THR A 159 -17.22 6.66 10.77
CA THR A 159 -17.86 7.12 12.01
C THR A 159 -17.07 8.28 12.62
N GLY A 160 -17.75 9.40 12.87
CA GLY A 160 -17.13 10.59 13.46
C GLY A 160 -16.39 11.51 12.49
N LEU A 161 -16.43 11.25 11.17
CA LEU A 161 -15.79 12.09 10.16
C LEU A 161 -16.32 13.54 10.20
N LYS A 162 -15.40 14.52 10.26
CA LYS A 162 -15.70 15.97 10.30
C LYS A 162 -15.07 16.70 9.11
N LEU A 163 -15.74 17.76 8.64
CA LEU A 163 -15.28 18.65 7.55
C LEU A 163 -13.96 19.38 7.82
N SER A 164 -13.63 19.62 9.10
CA SER A 164 -12.54 20.50 9.52
C SER A 164 -11.13 19.89 9.35
N ALA A 165 -10.96 18.91 8.48
CA ALA A 165 -9.81 18.02 8.48
C ALA A 165 -8.81 18.36 7.35
N LEU A 166 -8.36 19.61 7.24
CA LEU A 166 -7.33 19.98 6.26
C LEU A 166 -6.02 19.20 6.49
N SER A 167 -5.67 18.93 7.76
CA SER A 167 -4.53 18.08 8.13
C SER A 167 -4.72 16.63 7.68
N LEU A 168 -5.93 16.07 7.85
CA LEU A 168 -6.30 14.74 7.36
C LEU A 168 -6.12 14.66 5.84
N LEU A 169 -6.62 15.65 5.09
CA LEU A 169 -6.48 15.66 3.63
C LEU A 169 -5.02 15.65 3.18
N LYS A 170 -4.15 16.46 3.81
CA LYS A 170 -2.71 16.48 3.48
C LYS A 170 -2.05 15.13 3.72
N ILE A 171 -2.36 14.47 4.84
CA ILE A 171 -1.72 13.22 5.22
C ILE A 171 -2.27 12.06 4.40
N LEU A 172 -3.59 11.98 4.21
CA LEU A 172 -4.19 11.00 3.31
C LEU A 172 -3.64 11.15 1.89
N THR A 173 -3.46 12.37 1.40
CA THR A 173 -2.86 12.62 0.08
C THR A 173 -1.43 12.08 -0.01
N ALA A 174 -0.61 12.33 1.03
CA ALA A 174 0.76 11.84 1.06
C ALA A 174 0.82 10.30 1.14
N ILE A 175 -0.06 9.70 1.96
CA ILE A 175 -0.19 8.25 2.08
C ILE A 175 -0.64 7.62 0.76
N SER A 176 -1.67 8.18 0.11
CA SER A 176 -2.15 7.69 -1.19
C SER A 176 -1.07 7.75 -2.25
N ALA A 177 -0.30 8.84 -2.32
CA ALA A 177 0.79 8.97 -3.28
C ALA A 177 1.87 7.89 -3.07
N VAL A 178 2.20 7.55 -1.82
CA VAL A 178 3.14 6.46 -1.50
C VAL A 178 2.56 5.10 -1.90
N ASP A 179 1.28 4.84 -1.59
CA ASP A 179 0.59 3.60 -1.93
C ASP A 179 0.52 3.38 -3.45
N GLU A 180 0.13 4.40 -4.22
CA GLU A 180 -0.03 4.34 -5.68
C GLU A 180 1.29 4.13 -6.41
N LEU A 181 2.39 4.72 -5.93
CA LEU A 181 3.70 4.61 -6.57
C LEU A 181 4.44 3.33 -6.19
N ASN A 182 4.31 2.87 -4.95
CA ASN A 182 5.19 1.83 -4.39
C ASN A 182 4.47 0.53 -4.02
N TYR A 183 3.15 0.57 -3.79
CA TYR A 183 2.34 -0.57 -3.38
C TYR A 183 1.16 -0.84 -4.33
N PRO A 184 1.38 -0.88 -5.67
CA PRO A 184 0.28 -1.04 -6.63
C PRO A 184 -0.47 -2.35 -6.42
N GLU A 185 -1.79 -2.30 -6.63
CA GLU A 185 -2.68 -3.47 -6.66
C GLU A 185 -2.59 -4.34 -5.39
N LYS A 186 -2.33 -3.72 -4.22
CA LYS A 186 -2.24 -4.42 -2.92
C LYS A 186 -3.56 -4.51 -2.16
N ALA A 187 -4.58 -3.78 -2.60
CA ALA A 187 -5.92 -3.81 -2.02
C ALA A 187 -6.89 -4.47 -3.01
N GLU A 188 -7.57 -5.53 -2.59
CA GLU A 188 -8.57 -6.23 -3.40
C GLU A 188 -9.89 -5.45 -3.42
N THR A 189 -10.30 -4.92 -2.27
CA THR A 189 -11.54 -4.16 -2.15
C THR A 189 -11.45 -3.21 -0.96
N TYR A 190 -12.04 -2.02 -1.16
CA TYR A 190 -12.27 -1.04 -0.10
C TYR A 190 -13.76 -1.08 0.29
N TYR A 191 -14.04 -1.42 1.55
CA TYR A 191 -15.37 -1.30 2.12
C TYR A 191 -15.47 0.00 2.91
N ILE A 192 -16.34 0.90 2.48
CA ILE A 192 -16.61 2.13 3.22
C ILE A 192 -17.87 1.92 4.05
N VAL A 193 -17.75 2.07 5.37
CA VAL A 193 -18.84 1.86 6.31
C VAL A 193 -19.12 3.13 7.11
N ASN A 194 -20.36 3.28 7.56
CA ASN A 194 -20.81 4.41 8.39
C ASN A 194 -20.52 5.79 7.78
N ALA A 195 -20.56 5.92 6.45
CA ALA A 195 -20.33 7.17 5.75
C ALA A 195 -21.40 8.21 6.11
N PRO A 196 -21.05 9.34 6.76
CA PRO A 196 -22.00 10.41 6.99
C PRO A 196 -22.32 11.14 5.68
N TYR A 197 -23.43 11.89 5.62
CA TYR A 197 -23.81 12.66 4.42
C TYR A 197 -22.68 13.52 3.86
N ILE A 198 -21.82 14.04 4.75
CA ILE A 198 -20.69 14.89 4.37
C ILE A 198 -19.56 14.16 3.63
N PHE A 199 -19.50 12.84 3.73
CA PHE A 199 -18.53 12.00 3.02
C PHE A 199 -18.54 12.30 1.51
N SER A 200 -19.72 12.51 0.92
CA SER A 200 -19.85 12.82 -0.51
C SER A 200 -19.09 14.07 -0.95
N ALA A 201 -19.00 15.10 -0.08
CA ALA A 201 -18.24 16.31 -0.36
C ALA A 201 -16.72 16.05 -0.25
N CYS A 202 -16.27 15.33 0.79
CA CYS A 202 -14.88 14.92 0.94
C CYS A 202 -14.42 14.00 -0.20
N TRP A 203 -15.27 13.06 -0.59
CA TRP A 203 -15.00 12.10 -1.66
C TRP A 203 -14.78 12.80 -2.99
N LYS A 204 -15.56 13.82 -3.35
CA LYS A 204 -15.32 14.61 -4.57
C LYS A 204 -13.94 15.28 -4.59
N VAL A 205 -13.44 15.74 -3.45
CA VAL A 205 -12.12 16.35 -3.33
C VAL A 205 -11.00 15.30 -3.41
N SER A 206 -11.19 14.14 -2.76
CA SER A 206 -10.21 13.04 -2.78
C SER A 206 -10.18 12.30 -4.13
N CYS A 207 -11.32 12.05 -4.77
CA CYS A 207 -11.43 11.37 -6.07
C CYS A 207 -10.96 12.22 -7.26
N LEU A 208 -10.92 13.55 -7.14
CA LEU A 208 -10.19 14.38 -8.12
C LEU A 208 -8.71 13.99 -8.27
N ARG A 209 -8.17 13.19 -7.33
CA ARG A 209 -6.83 12.60 -7.41
C ARG A 209 -6.80 11.07 -7.59
N PHE A 210 -7.81 10.33 -7.11
CA PHE A 210 -7.94 8.89 -7.38
C PHE A 210 -8.48 8.55 -8.79
N SER A 211 -8.79 9.54 -9.62
CA SER A 211 -9.27 9.32 -11.00
C SER A 211 -8.12 9.03 -11.96
N LEU A 212 -7.46 7.89 -11.75
CA LEU A 212 -6.82 7.09 -12.80
C LEU A 212 -7.14 5.63 -12.42
N TYR A 213 -7.62 4.83 -13.36
CA TYR A 213 -8.19 3.47 -13.19
C TYR A 213 -9.72 3.43 -12.90
N GLN A 214 -10.50 3.99 -13.83
CA GLN A 214 -11.70 3.31 -14.33
C GLN A 214 -11.45 2.88 -15.77
#